data_AF-A0A841BTU6-F1
#
_entry.id   AF-A0A841BTU6-F1
#
_cell.length_a   1.000
_cell.length_b   1.000
_cell.length_c   1.000
_cell.angle_alpha   90.00
_cell.angle_beta   90.00
_cell.angle_gamma   90.00
#
_symmetry.space_group_name_H-M   'P 1'
#
loop_
_entity.id
_entity.type
_entity.pdbx_description
1 polymer ?
#
loop_
_entity_poly.entity_id
_entity_poly.type
_entity_poly.pdbx_seq_one_letter_code
_entity_poly.pdbx_strand_id
1 'polypeptide(L)'
;MTMSVELPSATTGLARSLSQTAGRPGWVRDVAAQLADVRTALLDHIRVTEGPTGRYAQLLRDAPRLAPGIHELVTEHAELIAALDDARPDDDPQRLHEAVTGLVDRLGRHRQHGADLIYEAYSIDVGGET
;
A
#
# COMPACT_ATOMS: atom_id res chain seq x y z
N MET A 1 -10.26 8.31 20.33
CA MET A 1 -9.91 8.80 18.98
C MET A 1 -8.59 8.15 18.63
N THR A 2 -8.63 6.96 18.04
CA THR A 2 -7.42 6.24 17.60
C THR A 2 -6.83 7.07 16.46
N MET A 3 -5.60 7.53 16.58
CA MET A 3 -4.90 8.19 15.46
C MET A 3 -4.83 7.19 14.30
N SER A 4 -5.44 7.51 13.15
CA SER A 4 -5.25 6.72 11.93
C SER A 4 -3.78 6.79 11.54
N VAL A 5 -3.15 5.63 11.38
CA VAL A 5 -1.79 5.51 10.88
C VAL A 5 -1.81 5.58 9.35
N GLU A 6 -0.97 6.42 8.77
CA GLU A 6 -0.80 6.52 7.32
C GLU A 6 -0.15 5.25 6.75
N LEU A 7 -0.53 4.82 5.54
CA LEU A 7 -0.03 3.60 4.91
C LEU A 7 1.52 3.54 4.80
N PRO A 8 2.25 4.61 4.46
CA PRO A 8 3.72 4.60 4.48
C PRO A 8 4.31 4.35 5.88
N SER A 9 3.69 4.91 6.92
CA SER A 9 4.12 4.72 8.30
C SER A 9 3.83 3.30 8.77
N ALA A 10 2.66 2.76 8.45
CA ALA A 10 2.29 1.38 8.75
C ALA A 10 3.24 0.38 8.05
N THR A 11 3.54 0.60 6.77
CA THR A 11 4.49 -0.23 6.00
C THR A 11 5.90 -0.20 6.61
N THR A 12 6.35 0.98 7.06
CA THR A 12 7.64 1.12 7.75
C THR A 12 7.65 0.40 9.10
N GLY A 13 6.54 0.46 9.85
CA GLY A 13 6.36 -0.29 11.10
C GLY A 13 6.46 -1.80 10.88
N LEU A 14 5.77 -2.31 9.87
CA LEU A 14 5.81 -3.71 9.47
C LEU A 14 7.24 -4.15 9.06
N ALA A 15 7.90 -3.41 8.18
CA ALA A 15 9.27 -3.69 7.75
C ALA A 15 10.28 -3.71 8.93
N ARG A 16 10.09 -2.81 9.91
CA ARG A 16 10.91 -2.78 11.13
C ARG A 16 10.66 -4.01 12.00
N SER A 17 9.41 -4.45 12.15
CA SER A 17 9.08 -5.67 12.89
C SER A 17 9.66 -6.91 12.23
N LEU A 18 9.59 -6.97 10.90
CA LEU A 18 10.14 -8.04 10.08
C LEU A 18 11.66 -8.17 10.20
N SER A 19 12.37 -7.04 10.31
CA SER A 19 13.83 -6.99 10.45
C SER A 19 14.35 -7.57 11.79
N GLN A 20 13.46 -7.88 12.72
CA GLN A 20 13.81 -8.55 13.98
C GLN A 20 13.96 -10.07 13.76
N THR A 21 14.78 -10.73 14.56
CA THR A 21 15.04 -12.18 14.44
C THR A 21 13.74 -13.00 14.47
N ALA A 22 13.42 -13.67 13.37
CA ALA A 22 12.34 -14.64 13.32
C ALA A 22 12.58 -15.74 14.38
N GLY A 23 11.54 -16.09 15.14
CA GLY A 23 11.63 -17.09 16.22
C GLY A 23 11.95 -16.53 17.62
N ARG A 24 12.19 -15.23 17.77
CA ARG A 24 12.18 -14.62 19.13
C ARG A 24 10.78 -14.75 19.75
N PRO A 25 10.67 -14.98 21.07
CA PRO A 25 9.37 -14.99 21.74
C PRO A 25 8.58 -13.71 21.45
N GLY A 26 7.35 -13.86 20.95
CA GLY A 26 6.47 -12.74 20.63
C GLY A 26 6.57 -12.18 19.21
N TRP A 27 7.55 -12.61 18.40
CA TRP A 27 7.73 -12.10 17.02
C TRP A 27 6.47 -12.19 16.17
N VAL A 28 5.82 -13.36 16.16
CA VAL A 28 4.59 -13.61 15.39
C VAL A 28 3.49 -12.65 15.81
N ARG A 29 3.33 -12.41 17.11
CA ARG A 29 2.33 -11.48 17.65
C ARG A 29 2.63 -10.04 17.23
N ASP A 30 3.90 -9.63 17.27
CA ASP A 30 4.30 -8.27 16.90
C ASP A 30 4.08 -8.03 15.40
N VAL A 31 4.43 -9.00 14.55
CA VAL A 31 4.15 -8.97 13.10
C VAL A 31 2.64 -8.96 12.84
N ALA A 32 1.85 -9.78 13.54
CA ALA A 32 0.39 -9.81 13.41
C ALA A 32 -0.26 -8.46 13.76
N ALA A 33 0.23 -7.78 14.82
CA ALA A 33 -0.24 -6.45 15.17
C ALA A 33 0.07 -5.43 14.05
N GLN A 34 1.28 -5.48 13.48
CA GLN A 34 1.64 -4.60 12.36
C GLN A 34 0.85 -4.91 11.08
N LEU A 35 0.51 -6.17 10.81
CA LEU A 35 -0.36 -6.52 9.68
C LEU A 35 -1.78 -5.95 9.84
N ALA A 36 -2.31 -5.90 11.06
CA ALA A 36 -3.60 -5.26 11.34
C ALA A 36 -3.55 -3.73 11.12
N ASP A 37 -2.45 -3.08 11.51
CA ASP A 37 -2.22 -1.66 11.25
C ASP A 37 -2.15 -1.37 9.74
N VAL A 38 -1.38 -2.18 8.99
CA VAL A 38 -1.28 -2.07 7.52
C VAL A 38 -2.62 -2.28 6.84
N ARG A 39 -3.41 -3.28 7.26
CA ARG A 39 -4.76 -3.51 6.73
C ARG A 39 -5.65 -2.29 6.92
N THR A 40 -5.66 -1.73 8.12
CA THR A 40 -6.46 -0.54 8.44
C THR A 40 -6.03 0.65 7.58
N ALA A 41 -4.73 0.88 7.46
CA ALA A 41 -4.17 1.97 6.67
C ALA A 41 -4.41 1.79 5.15
N LEU A 42 -4.34 0.57 4.63
CA LEU A 42 -4.60 0.27 3.22
C LEU A 42 -6.08 0.49 2.88
N LEU A 43 -7.00 0.05 3.73
CA LEU A 43 -8.42 0.30 3.52
C LEU A 43 -8.75 1.79 3.55
N ASP A 44 -8.10 2.55 4.44
CA ASP A 44 -8.25 4.01 4.47
C ASP A 44 -7.67 4.68 3.22
N HIS A 45 -6.50 4.21 2.78
CA HIS A 45 -5.87 4.64 1.55
C HIS A 45 -6.80 4.45 0.34
N ILE A 46 -7.32 3.23 0.14
CA ILE A 46 -8.27 2.88 -0.93
C ILE A 46 -9.50 3.78 -0.85
N ARG A 47 -10.07 3.99 0.34
CA ARG A 47 -11.23 4.87 0.52
C ARG A 47 -10.94 6.31 0.07
N VAL A 48 -9.75 6.84 0.36
CA VAL A 48 -9.35 8.20 0.01
C VAL A 48 -8.99 8.33 -1.48
N THR A 49 -8.46 7.28 -2.12
CA THR A 49 -8.08 7.30 -3.53
C THR A 49 -9.24 6.96 -4.46
N GLU A 50 -9.96 5.87 -4.19
CA GLU A 50 -11.00 5.29 -5.05
C GLU A 50 -12.43 5.71 -4.71
N GLY A 51 -12.65 6.34 -3.54
CA GLY A 51 -13.99 6.75 -3.13
C GLY A 51 -14.70 7.62 -4.19
N PRO A 52 -16.03 7.79 -4.10
CA PRO A 52 -16.79 8.59 -5.08
C PRO A 52 -16.28 10.03 -5.25
N THR A 53 -15.69 10.59 -4.20
CA THR A 53 -15.01 11.90 -4.19
C THR A 53 -13.50 11.76 -3.96
N GLY A 54 -12.95 10.58 -4.22
CA GLY A 54 -11.56 10.23 -4.03
C GLY A 54 -10.64 10.87 -5.08
N ARG A 55 -9.34 10.79 -4.82
CA ARG A 55 -8.31 11.42 -5.67
C ARG A 55 -8.35 10.93 -7.12
N TYR A 56 -8.65 9.65 -7.37
CA TYR A 56 -8.73 9.12 -8.74
C TYR A 56 -9.90 9.70 -9.52
N ALA A 57 -11.06 9.92 -8.87
CA ALA A 57 -12.19 10.56 -9.52
C ALA A 57 -11.85 12.00 -9.96
N GLN A 58 -11.01 12.70 -9.19
CA GLN A 58 -10.49 14.01 -9.59
C GLN A 58 -9.48 13.90 -10.74
N LEU A 59 -8.47 13.04 -10.61
CA LEU A 59 -7.46 12.84 -11.66
C LEU A 59 -8.09 12.44 -13.00
N LEU A 60 -9.16 11.64 -13.01
CA LEU A 60 -9.87 11.28 -14.23
C LEU A 60 -10.57 12.48 -14.90
N ARG A 61 -11.00 13.49 -14.13
CA ARG A 61 -11.57 14.73 -14.68
C ARG A 61 -10.47 15.63 -15.25
N ASP A 62 -9.38 15.78 -14.50
CA ASP A 62 -8.30 16.73 -14.81
C ASP A 62 -7.34 16.15 -15.87
N ALA A 63 -7.19 14.83 -15.90
CA ALA A 63 -6.23 14.10 -16.71
C ALA A 63 -6.77 12.73 -17.21
N PRO A 64 -7.80 12.70 -18.09
CA PRO A 64 -8.46 11.45 -18.53
C PRO A 64 -7.53 10.39 -19.13
N ARG A 65 -6.41 10.84 -19.74
CA ARG A 65 -5.34 9.99 -20.30
C ARG A 65 -4.72 9.02 -19.29
N LEU A 66 -4.79 9.34 -17.99
CA LEU A 66 -4.26 8.52 -16.90
C LEU A 66 -5.18 7.35 -16.51
N ALA A 67 -6.35 7.21 -17.13
CA ALA A 67 -7.30 6.15 -16.81
C ALA A 67 -6.70 4.73 -16.80
N PRO A 68 -5.81 4.34 -17.74
CA PRO A 68 -5.17 3.03 -17.69
C PRO A 68 -4.33 2.84 -16.42
N GLY A 69 -3.46 3.80 -16.08
CA GLY A 69 -2.63 3.73 -14.88
C GLY A 69 -3.44 3.74 -13.58
N ILE A 70 -4.56 4.48 -13.54
CA ILE A 70 -5.50 4.42 -12.41
C ILE A 70 -6.11 3.02 -12.28
N HIS A 71 -6.51 2.39 -13.39
CA HIS A 71 -7.08 1.04 -13.36
C HIS A 71 -6.06 0.00 -12.87
N GLU A 72 -4.79 0.16 -13.25
CA GLU A 72 -3.70 -0.68 -12.75
C GLU A 72 -3.53 -0.51 -11.24
N LEU A 73 -3.50 0.71 -10.71
CA LEU A 73 -3.41 0.95 -9.26
C LEU A 73 -4.59 0.35 -8.47
N VAL A 74 -5.82 0.41 -9.00
CA VAL A 74 -7.00 -0.24 -8.39
C VAL A 74 -6.84 -1.76 -8.37
N THR A 75 -6.30 -2.34 -9.44
CA THR A 75 -6.02 -3.78 -9.49
C THR A 75 -4.96 -4.17 -8.46
N GLU A 76 -3.88 -3.39 -8.35
CA GLU A 76 -2.85 -3.59 -7.33
C GLU A 76 -3.42 -3.50 -5.90
N HIS A 77 -4.36 -2.60 -5.61
CA HIS A 77 -5.01 -2.55 -4.31
C HIS A 77 -5.72 -3.85 -3.96
N ALA A 78 -6.44 -4.46 -4.91
CA ALA A 78 -7.09 -5.75 -4.69
C ALA A 78 -6.06 -6.86 -4.44
N GLU A 79 -4.94 -6.87 -5.18
CA GLU A 79 -3.84 -7.83 -4.99
C GLU A 79 -3.13 -7.66 -3.64
N LEU A 80 -2.97 -6.42 -3.17
CA LEU A 80 -2.40 -6.12 -1.85
C LEU A 80 -3.31 -6.59 -0.71
N ILE A 81 -4.64 -6.43 -0.86
CA ILE A 81 -5.62 -6.97 0.09
C ILE A 81 -5.54 -8.50 0.12
N ALA A 82 -5.49 -9.15 -1.04
CA ALA A 82 -5.33 -10.60 -1.11
C ALA A 82 -4.02 -11.07 -0.44
N ALA A 83 -2.90 -10.38 -0.69
CA ALA A 83 -1.62 -10.69 -0.06
C ALA A 83 -1.63 -10.52 1.47
N LEU A 84 -2.38 -9.52 1.98
CA LEU A 84 -2.62 -9.35 3.42
C LEU A 84 -3.49 -10.46 4.00
N ASP A 85 -4.46 -10.97 3.23
CA ASP A 85 -5.29 -12.10 3.62
C ASP A 85 -4.51 -13.42 3.59
N ASP A 86 -3.49 -13.54 2.74
CA ASP A 86 -2.63 -14.74 2.68
C ASP A 86 -1.56 -14.78 3.77
N ALA A 87 -1.15 -13.63 4.33
CA ALA A 87 -0.18 -13.54 5.42
C ALA A 87 -0.79 -13.94 6.78
N ARG A 88 -0.93 -15.25 7.03
CA ARG A 88 -1.59 -15.79 8.23
C ARG A 88 -0.61 -15.94 9.41
N PRO A 89 -0.89 -15.32 10.58
CA PRO A 89 -0.04 -15.47 11.77
C PRO A 89 0.06 -16.91 12.31
N ASP A 90 -0.89 -17.78 11.95
CA ASP A 90 -0.92 -19.19 12.35
C ASP A 90 0.03 -20.08 11.51
N ASP A 91 0.65 -19.53 10.46
CA ASP A 91 1.66 -20.23 9.67
C ASP A 91 2.99 -20.42 10.44
N ASP A 92 3.83 -21.31 9.92
CA ASP A 92 5.22 -21.42 10.36
C ASP A 92 5.93 -20.06 10.27
N PRO A 93 6.72 -19.64 11.28
CA PRO A 93 7.36 -18.32 11.31
C PRO A 93 8.17 -17.97 10.06
N GLN A 94 8.80 -18.95 9.41
CA GLN A 94 9.57 -18.71 8.18
C GLN A 94 8.64 -18.40 7.01
N ARG A 95 7.51 -19.11 6.87
CA ARG A 95 6.50 -18.83 5.85
C ARG A 95 5.86 -17.46 6.05
N LEU A 96 5.53 -17.12 7.29
CA LEU A 96 5.02 -15.78 7.62
C LEU A 96 6.05 -14.71 7.24
N HIS A 97 7.33 -14.92 7.54
CA HIS A 97 8.40 -14.00 7.18
C HIS A 97 8.48 -13.79 5.66
N GLU A 98 8.46 -14.85 4.87
CA GLU A 98 8.51 -14.79 3.40
C GLU A 98 7.29 -14.06 2.82
N ALA A 99 6.08 -14.41 3.28
CA ALA A 99 4.84 -13.75 2.85
C ALA A 99 4.87 -12.24 3.15
N VAL A 100 5.26 -11.87 4.37
CA VAL A 100 5.33 -10.46 4.80
C VAL A 100 6.43 -9.68 4.07
N THR A 101 7.56 -10.34 3.75
CA THR A 101 8.61 -9.74 2.92
C THR A 101 8.07 -9.37 1.54
N GLY A 102 7.36 -10.31 0.89
CA GLY A 102 6.74 -10.08 -0.41
C GLY A 102 5.67 -8.98 -0.37
N LEU A 103 4.90 -8.90 0.71
CA LEU A 103 3.92 -7.82 0.91
C LEU A 103 4.57 -6.44 1.02
N VAL A 104 5.63 -6.30 1.84
CA VAL A 104 6.34 -5.01 2.01
C VAL A 104 6.90 -4.52 0.67
N ASP A 105 7.47 -5.42 -0.12
CA ASP A 105 8.00 -5.14 -1.44
C ASP A 105 6.90 -4.71 -2.44
N ARG A 106 5.75 -5.39 -2.46
CA ARG A 106 4.57 -4.98 -3.25
C ARG A 106 4.04 -3.61 -2.85
N LEU A 107 3.93 -3.32 -1.54
CA LEU A 107 3.52 -2.00 -1.04
C LEU A 107 4.49 -0.90 -1.47
N GLY A 108 5.79 -1.19 -1.47
CA GLY A 108 6.83 -0.28 -1.96
C GLY A 108 6.66 0.05 -3.45
N ARG A 109 6.45 -0.97 -4.29
CA ARG A 109 6.22 -0.79 -5.73
C ARG A 109 4.93 -0.02 -6.02
N HIS A 110 3.83 -0.38 -5.35
CA HIS A 110 2.56 0.32 -5.50
C HIS A 110 2.70 1.81 -5.18
N ARG A 111 3.39 2.15 -4.08
CA ARG A 111 3.67 3.55 -3.73
C ARG A 111 4.46 4.28 -4.82
N GLN A 112 5.46 3.62 -5.39
CA GLN A 112 6.26 4.19 -6.47
C GLN A 112 5.41 4.43 -7.72
N HIS A 113 4.63 3.44 -8.13
CA HIS A 113 3.73 3.54 -9.27
C HIS A 113 2.72 4.69 -9.10
N GLY A 114 2.13 4.82 -7.91
CA GLY A 114 1.26 5.95 -7.58
C GLY A 114 1.96 7.31 -7.67
N ALA A 115 3.23 7.40 -7.25
CA ALA A 115 4.02 8.64 -7.35
C ALA A 115 4.35 8.99 -8.81
N ASP A 116 4.69 7.98 -9.63
CA ASP A 116 4.98 8.16 -11.05
C ASP A 116 3.75 8.67 -11.81
N LEU A 117 2.57 8.14 -11.50
CA LEU A 117 1.30 8.59 -12.09
C LEU A 117 0.97 10.05 -11.73
N ILE A 118 1.22 10.45 -10.48
CA ILE A 118 1.04 11.84 -10.04
C ILE A 118 2.04 12.75 -10.76
N TYR A 119 3.29 12.32 -10.93
CA TYR A 119 4.27 13.08 -11.69
C TYR A 119 3.84 13.26 -13.15
N GLU A 120 3.34 12.22 -13.82
CA GLU A 120 2.80 12.29 -15.19
C GLU A 120 1.62 13.29 -15.30
N ALA A 121 0.78 13.35 -14.27
CA ALA A 121 -0.34 14.28 -14.23
C ALA A 121 0.10 15.74 -14.37
N TYR A 122 1.21 16.12 -13.73
CA TYR A 122 1.70 17.50 -13.62
C TYR A 122 2.85 17.84 -14.57
N SER A 123 3.62 16.86 -15.06
CA SER A 123 4.78 17.10 -15.93
C SER A 123 4.39 17.67 -17.31
N ILE A 124 3.20 17.36 -17.81
CA ILE A 124 2.75 17.80 -19.15
C ILE A 124 2.27 19.27 -19.16
N ASP A 125 1.88 19.83 -18.01
CA ASP A 125 1.40 21.23 -17.92
C ASP A 125 2.52 22.27 -18.10
N VAL A 126 3.78 21.86 -18.01
CA VAL A 126 4.96 22.75 -18.09
C VAL A 126 5.53 22.89 -19.51
N GLY A 127 5.03 22.10 -20.48
CA GLY A 127 5.60 22.03 -21.84
C GLY A 127 4.91 22.89 -22.91
N GLY A 128 3.90 23.68 -22.55
CA GLY A 128 2.96 24.31 -23.50
C GLY A 128 3.22 25.79 -23.85
N GLU A 129 4.32 26.39 -23.40
CA GLU A 129 4.62 27.81 -23.64
C GLU A 129 5.82 27.99 -24.58
N THR A 130 5.60 27.97 -25.91
CA THR A 130 6.53 28.54 -26.91
C THR A 130 5.78 29.19 -28.06
#